data_AF-A0A1A9VE08-F1
#
_entry.id   AF-A0A1A9VE08-F1
#
_cell.length_a   1.000
_cell.length_b   1.000
_cell.length_c   1.000
_cell.angle_alpha   90.00
_cell.angle_beta   90.00
_cell.angle_gamma   90.00
#
_symmetry.space_group_name_H-M   'P 1'
#
loop_
_entity.id
_entity.type
_entity.pdbx_description
1 polymer ?
#
loop_
_entity_poly.entity_id
_entity_poly.type
_entity_poly.pdbx_seq_one_letter_code
_entity_poly.pdbx_strand_id
1 'polypeptide(L)'
;MWKPLVLLLLCSTIIKNLVVAQTNAIPEYVKQCRRDDPKLTECFISSLEHLKPYLAKGIPEIELPSVEPFKMDTLSLQLTDGPQGYKITLKNMDVFGSSEFQVKSMKISENGEPFKARIVIPKLRIDAKYTSSGVLIIIPASGGGDFHAVLDGVICDLSGKVSTSQRDGKTYLHVDSLNLHLDIKNADLKIANAFRNNRVLLEATNLFLRENGHLVIEAMQPQLQKKLAMEFAKLANQLLKHVPRDWFYVA
;
A
#
# COMPACT_ATOMS: atom_id res chain seq x y z
N MET A 1 63.80 -50.82 10.58
CA MET A 1 63.92 -49.59 9.78
C MET A 1 62.54 -49.12 9.38
N TRP A 2 62.31 -47.82 9.55
CA TRP A 2 61.03 -47.10 9.53
C TRP A 2 60.53 -46.81 8.10
N LYS A 3 59.21 -46.97 7.88
CA LYS A 3 58.24 -46.19 7.05
C LYS A 3 58.69 -45.64 5.67
N PRO A 4 57.88 -45.86 4.61
CA PRO A 4 56.69 -45.00 4.44
C PRO A 4 55.47 -45.75 3.86
N LEU A 5 54.49 -46.06 4.71
CA LEU A 5 53.13 -46.44 4.30
C LEU A 5 52.07 -45.54 4.95
N VAL A 6 52.48 -44.41 5.53
CA VAL A 6 51.63 -43.55 6.37
C VAL A 6 51.07 -42.33 5.63
N LEU A 7 51.44 -42.10 4.37
CA LEU A 7 51.04 -40.87 3.68
C LEU A 7 49.70 -40.93 2.91
N LEU A 8 49.05 -42.09 2.80
CA LEU A 8 47.81 -42.26 2.02
C LEU A 8 46.52 -42.39 2.83
N LEU A 9 46.59 -42.37 4.17
CA LEU A 9 45.43 -42.51 5.06
C LEU A 9 44.99 -41.21 5.76
N LEU A 10 45.60 -40.06 5.45
CA LEU A 10 45.27 -38.77 6.06
C LEU A 10 44.31 -37.89 5.24
N CYS A 11 43.75 -38.41 4.13
CA CYS A 11 42.82 -37.64 3.29
C CYS A 11 41.33 -37.97 3.50
N SER A 12 40.96 -38.87 4.41
CA SER A 12 39.57 -39.36 4.54
C SER A 12 38.77 -38.85 5.72
N THR A 13 39.28 -37.95 6.56
CA THR A 13 38.51 -37.44 7.70
C THR A 13 38.61 -35.93 7.82
N ILE A 14 37.47 -35.30 8.09
CA ILE A 14 37.24 -33.85 8.20
C ILE A 14 36.87 -33.15 6.86
N ILE A 15 35.95 -33.74 6.10
CA ILE A 15 34.86 -32.91 5.57
C ILE A 15 33.84 -32.84 6.71
N LYS A 16 34.13 -32.02 7.72
CA LYS A 16 33.10 -31.63 8.69
C LYS A 16 32.10 -30.81 7.89
N ASN A 17 30.96 -31.41 7.59
CA ASN A 17 29.77 -30.73 7.10
C ASN A 17 29.57 -29.46 7.92
N LEU A 18 29.91 -28.32 7.34
CA LEU A 18 29.44 -27.04 7.82
C LEU A 18 27.97 -26.97 7.41
N VAL A 19 27.12 -27.68 8.15
CA VAL A 19 25.70 -27.33 8.17
C VAL A 19 25.66 -25.97 8.84
N VAL A 20 25.77 -24.92 8.03
CA VAL A 20 25.35 -23.59 8.43
C VAL A 20 23.87 -23.75 8.70
N ALA A 21 23.51 -23.94 9.96
CA ALA A 21 22.16 -23.69 10.40
C ALA A 21 21.92 -22.21 10.10
N GLN A 22 21.31 -21.92 8.95
CA GLN A 22 20.68 -20.62 8.71
C GLN A 22 19.55 -20.51 9.74
N THR A 23 19.89 -20.06 10.95
CA THR A 23 18.93 -19.36 11.77
C THR A 23 18.57 -18.13 10.96
N ASN A 24 17.49 -18.23 10.19
CA ASN A 24 16.90 -17.07 9.53
C ASN A 24 16.53 -16.11 10.65
N ALA A 25 17.40 -15.14 10.93
CA ALA A 25 17.13 -14.10 11.89
C ALA A 25 15.86 -13.38 11.42
N ILE A 26 14.93 -13.20 12.35
CA ILE A 26 13.69 -12.48 12.06
C ILE A 26 14.07 -11.04 11.73
N PRO A 27 13.66 -10.50 10.57
CA PRO A 27 14.02 -9.14 10.18
C PRO A 27 13.55 -8.11 11.20
N GLU A 28 14.31 -7.03 11.37
CA GLU A 28 14.04 -6.01 12.40
C GLU A 28 12.67 -5.33 12.24
N TYR A 29 12.14 -5.28 11.03
CA TYR A 29 10.81 -4.73 10.74
C TYR A 29 9.65 -5.64 11.16
N VAL A 30 9.92 -6.87 11.59
CA VAL A 30 8.91 -7.83 12.03
C VAL A 30 8.81 -7.84 13.55
N LYS A 31 7.70 -7.31 14.07
CA LYS A 31 7.34 -7.41 15.49
C LYS A 31 6.39 -8.60 15.72
N GLN A 32 6.72 -9.42 16.71
CA GLN A 32 6.00 -10.67 16.99
C GLN A 32 4.82 -10.46 17.95
N CYS A 33 3.76 -11.22 17.72
CA CYS A 33 2.57 -11.30 18.56
C CYS A 33 2.27 -12.76 18.91
N ARG A 34 2.01 -13.03 20.20
CA ARG A 34 1.70 -14.38 20.68
C ARG A 34 0.22 -14.69 20.52
N ARG A 35 -0.09 -15.91 20.08
CA ARG A 35 -1.46 -16.41 19.87
C ARG A 35 -2.31 -16.42 21.13
N ASP A 36 -1.68 -16.67 22.27
CA ASP A 36 -2.32 -16.75 23.58
C ASP A 36 -2.50 -15.38 24.26
N ASP A 37 -2.03 -14.29 23.64
CA ASP A 37 -2.13 -12.96 24.20
C ASP A 37 -3.60 -12.49 24.22
N PRO A 38 -4.20 -12.21 25.41
CA PRO A 38 -5.56 -11.68 25.48
C PRO A 38 -5.71 -10.31 24.80
N LYS A 39 -4.59 -9.63 24.52
CA LYS A 39 -4.50 -8.34 23.81
C LYS A 39 -3.90 -8.50 22.41
N LEU A 40 -4.10 -9.66 21.77
CA LEU A 40 -3.58 -9.97 20.43
C LEU A 40 -3.80 -8.84 19.40
N THR A 41 -5.00 -8.27 19.35
CA THR A 41 -5.33 -7.16 18.44
C THR A 41 -4.47 -5.91 18.71
N GLU A 42 -4.24 -5.56 19.98
CA GLU A 42 -3.38 -4.42 20.35
C GLU A 42 -1.92 -4.69 19.94
N CYS A 43 -1.47 -5.95 20.09
CA CYS A 43 -0.15 -6.34 19.61
C CYS A 43 -0.03 -6.16 18.10
N PHE A 44 -0.99 -6.61 17.30
CA PHE A 44 -0.94 -6.43 15.84
C PHE A 44 -0.96 -4.97 15.41
N ILE A 45 -1.75 -4.13 16.08
CA ILE A 45 -1.74 -2.68 15.87
C ILE A 45 -0.34 -2.12 16.17
N SER A 46 0.26 -2.51 17.30
CA SER A 46 1.61 -2.11 17.67
C SER A 46 2.67 -2.61 16.68
N SER A 47 2.48 -3.79 16.10
CA SER A 47 3.35 -4.33 15.05
C SER A 47 3.26 -3.54 13.75
N LEU A 48 2.06 -3.07 13.38
CA LEU A 48 1.92 -2.15 12.24
C LEU A 48 2.58 -0.80 12.51
N GLU A 49 2.44 -0.25 13.72
CA GLU A 49 3.13 1.00 14.10
C GLU A 49 4.65 0.84 14.08
N HIS A 50 5.17 -0.33 14.50
CA HIS A 50 6.59 -0.68 14.39
C HIS A 50 7.08 -0.77 12.94
N LEU A 51 6.22 -1.24 12.04
CA LEU A 51 6.51 -1.42 10.62
C LEU A 51 6.55 -0.09 9.85
N LYS A 52 5.81 0.95 10.29
CA LYS A 52 5.72 2.28 9.63
C LYS A 52 7.05 2.90 9.18
N PRO A 53 8.08 3.05 10.03
CA PRO A 53 9.35 3.66 9.60
C PRO A 53 10.05 2.89 8.47
N TYR A 54 9.83 1.58 8.39
CA TYR A 54 10.35 0.74 7.31
C TYR A 54 9.53 0.90 6.02
N LEU A 55 8.19 0.95 6.12
CA LEU A 55 7.34 1.24 4.97
C LEU A 55 7.66 2.62 4.37
N ALA A 56 7.86 3.63 5.23
CA ALA A 56 8.19 4.99 4.81
C ALA A 56 9.49 5.09 4.01
N LYS A 57 10.44 4.15 4.21
CA LYS A 57 11.69 4.08 3.44
C LYS A 57 11.62 3.08 2.29
N GLY A 58 10.68 2.14 2.35
CA GLY A 58 10.70 0.91 1.56
C GLY A 58 11.63 -0.13 2.19
N ILE A 59 11.49 -1.37 1.73
CA ILE A 59 12.29 -2.51 2.19
C ILE A 59 12.93 -3.17 0.96
N PRO A 60 14.15 -2.76 0.56
CA PRO A 60 14.77 -3.19 -0.69
C PRO A 60 14.98 -4.69 -0.80
N GLU A 61 15.28 -5.38 0.31
CA GLU A 61 15.54 -6.83 0.33
C GLU A 61 14.33 -7.69 -0.07
N ILE A 62 13.13 -7.11 -0.03
CA ILE A 62 11.88 -7.74 -0.46
C ILE A 62 11.21 -6.94 -1.58
N GLU A 63 11.95 -6.04 -2.25
CA GLU A 63 11.47 -5.18 -3.33
C GLU A 63 10.20 -4.38 -2.96
N LEU A 64 10.05 -4.03 -1.68
CA LEU A 64 8.92 -3.21 -1.23
C LEU A 64 9.27 -1.74 -1.46
N PRO A 65 8.51 -1.00 -2.30
CA PRO A 65 8.78 0.41 -2.56
C PRO A 65 8.51 1.26 -1.32
N SER A 66 9.05 2.48 -1.31
CA SER A 66 8.71 3.48 -0.31
C SER A 66 7.22 3.86 -0.40
N VAL A 67 6.59 4.04 0.76
CA VAL A 67 5.25 4.62 0.89
C VAL A 67 5.28 6.12 1.26
N GLU A 68 6.46 6.75 1.28
CA GLU A 68 6.63 8.19 1.52
C GLU A 68 7.77 8.79 0.65
N PRO A 69 7.45 9.54 -0.42
CA PRO A 69 6.13 9.59 -1.04
C PRO A 69 5.75 8.22 -1.62
N PHE A 70 4.48 7.86 -1.51
CA PHE A 70 3.94 6.74 -2.28
C PHE A 70 3.82 7.15 -3.75
N LYS A 71 4.56 6.44 -4.61
CA LYS A 71 4.64 6.74 -6.04
C LYS A 71 3.75 5.81 -6.85
N MET A 72 3.02 6.38 -7.80
CA MET A 72 2.21 5.61 -8.73
C MET A 72 2.32 6.15 -10.15
N ASP A 73 2.69 5.28 -11.09
CA ASP A 73 2.98 5.69 -12.46
C ASP A 73 1.75 6.23 -13.18
N THR A 74 0.59 5.59 -13.01
CA THR A 74 -0.64 5.98 -13.70
C THR A 74 -1.90 5.58 -12.94
N LEU A 75 -2.84 6.52 -12.81
CA LEU A 75 -4.22 6.28 -12.38
C LEU A 75 -5.17 6.74 -13.48
N SER A 76 -5.93 5.82 -14.08
CA SER A 76 -7.00 6.19 -15.01
C SER A 76 -8.36 5.89 -14.40
N LEU A 77 -9.24 6.87 -14.43
CA LEU A 77 -10.59 6.83 -13.89
C LEU A 77 -11.58 7.33 -14.94
N GLN A 78 -12.73 6.68 -15.01
CA GLN A 78 -13.87 7.08 -15.83
C GLN A 78 -15.06 7.32 -14.91
N LEU A 79 -15.47 8.58 -14.73
CA LEU A 79 -16.49 8.92 -13.74
C LEU A 79 -17.89 8.74 -14.30
N THR A 80 -18.08 9.02 -15.59
CA THR A 80 -19.37 8.91 -16.26
C THR A 80 -19.26 8.14 -17.58
N ASP A 81 -20.34 7.48 -17.96
CA ASP A 81 -20.47 6.73 -19.20
C ASP A 81 -20.93 7.61 -20.36
N GLY A 82 -20.83 7.07 -21.58
CA GLY A 82 -21.29 7.73 -22.80
C GLY A 82 -20.23 8.58 -23.53
N PRO A 83 -20.59 9.19 -24.68
CA PRO A 83 -19.65 9.88 -25.55
C PRO A 83 -18.96 11.10 -24.92
N GLN A 84 -19.63 11.74 -23.95
CA GLN A 84 -19.11 12.89 -23.20
C GLN A 84 -18.68 12.52 -21.77
N GLY A 85 -18.62 11.23 -21.47
CA GLY A 85 -18.23 10.71 -20.17
C GLY A 85 -16.87 11.25 -19.73
N TYR A 86 -16.79 11.70 -18.47
CA TYR A 86 -15.56 12.27 -17.95
C TYR A 86 -14.54 11.18 -17.68
N LYS A 87 -13.37 11.35 -18.27
CA LYS A 87 -12.20 10.49 -18.06
C LYS A 87 -11.06 11.35 -17.59
N ILE A 88 -10.32 10.86 -16.60
CA ILE A 88 -9.11 11.48 -16.10
C ILE A 88 -8.01 10.42 -16.02
N THR A 89 -6.81 10.81 -16.40
CA THR A 89 -5.60 10.04 -16.20
C THR A 89 -4.60 10.91 -15.45
N LEU A 90 -4.19 10.45 -14.27
CA LEU A 90 -3.10 11.01 -13.49
C LEU A 90 -1.83 10.20 -13.78
N LYS A 91 -0.70 10.86 -13.97
CA LYS A 91 0.60 10.25 -14.22
C LYS A 91 1.65 10.83 -13.30
N ASN A 92 2.67 10.03 -13.00
CA ASN A 92 3.79 10.40 -12.12
C ASN A 92 3.25 10.97 -10.81
N MET A 93 2.38 10.19 -10.16
CA MET A 93 1.71 10.64 -8.95
C MET A 93 2.64 10.43 -7.76
N ASP A 94 2.89 11.51 -7.03
CA ASP A 94 3.57 11.49 -5.74
C ASP A 94 2.54 11.79 -4.64
N VAL A 95 2.32 10.84 -3.73
CA VAL A 95 1.42 10.96 -2.59
C VAL A 95 2.25 11.06 -1.32
N PHE A 96 2.10 12.17 -0.60
CA PHE A 96 2.83 12.47 0.62
C PHE A 96 1.90 12.40 1.84
N GLY A 97 2.44 12.00 2.98
CA GLY A 97 1.72 11.83 4.25
C GLY A 97 1.10 10.44 4.42
N SER A 98 1.25 9.53 3.45
CA SER A 98 0.71 8.17 3.54
C SER A 98 1.39 7.34 4.64
N SER A 99 2.64 7.64 5.02
CA SER A 99 3.29 6.98 6.16
C SER A 99 2.74 7.39 7.53
N GLU A 100 2.00 8.49 7.62
CA GLU A 100 1.42 9.02 8.87
C GLU A 100 0.11 8.33 9.27
N PHE A 101 -0.21 7.20 8.64
CA PHE A 101 -1.41 6.44 8.92
C PHE A 101 -1.46 5.96 10.38
N GLN A 102 -2.67 5.87 10.93
CA GLN A 102 -2.92 5.37 12.28
C GLN A 102 -3.98 4.29 12.22
N VAL A 103 -3.68 3.12 12.77
CA VAL A 103 -4.66 2.03 12.85
C VAL A 103 -5.57 2.27 14.05
N LYS A 104 -6.84 2.60 13.81
CA LYS A 104 -7.82 2.90 14.86
C LYS A 104 -8.50 1.66 15.41
N SER A 105 -8.73 0.67 14.54
CA SER A 105 -9.25 -0.63 14.96
C SER A 105 -8.85 -1.70 13.96
N MET A 106 -8.80 -2.94 14.44
CA MET A 106 -8.55 -4.13 13.64
C MET A 106 -9.37 -5.29 14.18
N LYS A 107 -9.87 -6.12 13.27
CA LYS A 107 -10.39 -7.46 13.54
C LYS A 107 -9.63 -8.44 12.68
N ILE A 108 -8.99 -9.42 13.32
CA ILE A 108 -8.25 -10.47 12.63
C ILE A 108 -9.25 -11.44 12.00
N SER A 109 -8.88 -12.06 10.88
CA SER A 109 -9.70 -13.08 10.24
C SER A 109 -9.73 -14.35 11.10
N GLU A 110 -10.93 -14.79 11.48
CA GLU A 110 -11.19 -15.99 12.27
C GLU A 110 -12.36 -16.77 11.66
N ASN A 111 -12.27 -18.10 11.64
CA ASN A 111 -13.35 -19.00 11.17
C ASN A 111 -13.92 -18.67 9.78
N GLY A 112 -13.09 -18.13 8.88
CA GLY A 112 -13.50 -17.75 7.52
C GLY A 112 -14.15 -16.37 7.42
N GLU A 113 -14.31 -15.64 8.52
CA GLU A 113 -14.72 -14.23 8.48
C GLU A 113 -13.62 -13.34 7.91
N PRO A 114 -13.96 -12.31 7.12
CA PRO A 114 -12.96 -11.38 6.61
C PRO A 114 -12.31 -10.58 7.75
N PHE A 115 -11.02 -10.30 7.62
CA PHE A 115 -10.38 -9.30 8.48
C PHE A 115 -11.00 -7.93 8.21
N LYS A 116 -10.95 -7.05 9.21
CA LYS A 116 -11.38 -5.65 9.08
C LYS A 116 -10.34 -4.74 9.72
N ALA A 117 -10.14 -3.56 9.15
CA ALA A 117 -9.31 -2.54 9.79
C ALA A 117 -9.84 -1.15 9.47
N ARG A 118 -9.76 -0.23 10.43
CA ARG A 118 -9.99 1.19 10.22
C ARG A 118 -8.67 1.92 10.34
N ILE A 119 -8.27 2.61 9.28
CA ILE A 119 -7.06 3.40 9.22
C ILE A 119 -7.44 4.86 9.03
N VAL A 120 -6.72 5.76 9.72
CA VAL A 120 -6.88 7.20 9.56
C VAL A 120 -5.55 7.80 9.11
N ILE A 121 -5.57 8.62 8.07
CA ILE A 121 -4.43 9.42 7.63
C ILE A 121 -4.79 10.89 7.86
N PRO A 122 -4.07 11.61 8.73
CA PRO A 122 -4.43 12.98 9.10
C PRO A 122 -4.45 13.92 7.91
N LYS A 123 -3.48 13.78 7.00
CA LYS A 123 -3.32 14.65 5.84
C LYS A 123 -2.60 13.91 4.71
N LEU A 124 -3.12 14.05 3.49
CA LEU A 124 -2.45 13.65 2.27
C LEU A 124 -2.23 14.86 1.38
N ARG A 125 -1.08 14.88 0.71
CA ARG A 125 -0.80 15.81 -0.39
C ARG A 125 -0.47 15.01 -1.63
N ILE A 126 -1.11 15.31 -2.74
CA ILE A 126 -0.95 14.58 -4.00
C ILE A 126 -0.52 15.56 -5.05
N ASP A 127 0.57 15.26 -5.75
CA ASP A 127 0.97 15.92 -6.98
C ASP A 127 0.93 14.93 -8.13
N ALA A 128 0.40 15.34 -9.28
CA ALA A 128 0.42 14.53 -10.49
C ALA A 128 0.37 15.39 -11.75
N LYS A 129 0.77 14.81 -12.87
CA LYS A 129 0.37 15.31 -14.19
C LYS A 129 -1.01 14.75 -14.52
N TYR A 130 -1.95 15.59 -14.94
CA TYR A 130 -3.27 15.11 -15.35
C TYR A 130 -3.53 15.33 -16.83
N THR A 131 -4.33 14.44 -17.39
CA THR A 131 -5.00 14.62 -18.68
C THR A 131 -6.44 14.18 -18.53
N SER A 132 -7.39 14.98 -18.99
CA SER A 132 -8.80 14.71 -18.87
C SER A 132 -9.56 15.01 -20.16
N SER A 133 -10.71 14.37 -20.32
CA SER A 133 -11.63 14.56 -21.45
C SER A 133 -13.08 14.45 -20.98
N GLY A 134 -13.99 15.11 -21.68
CA GLY A 134 -15.43 15.09 -21.38
C GLY A 134 -15.86 16.21 -20.44
N VAL A 135 -16.97 15.99 -19.75
CA VAL A 135 -17.62 16.98 -18.88
C VAL A 135 -17.59 16.48 -17.43
N LEU A 136 -16.83 17.17 -16.57
CA LEU A 136 -16.81 16.91 -15.14
C LEU A 136 -18.09 17.50 -14.52
N ILE A 137 -19.09 16.67 -14.30
CA ILE A 137 -20.41 17.02 -13.72
C ILE A 137 -21.16 18.02 -14.62
N ILE A 138 -20.76 19.29 -14.61
CA ILE A 138 -21.30 20.37 -15.46
C ILE A 138 -20.22 21.16 -16.21
N ILE A 139 -18.93 20.95 -15.91
CA ILE A 139 -17.83 21.74 -16.46
C ILE A 139 -17.16 20.98 -17.61
N PRO A 140 -17.06 21.56 -18.82
CA PRO A 140 -16.20 21.03 -19.87
C PRO A 140 -14.75 21.05 -19.40
N ALA A 141 -14.24 19.89 -18.99
CA ALA A 141 -12.98 19.75 -18.27
C ALA A 141 -11.99 18.93 -19.11
N SER A 142 -11.93 19.19 -20.41
CA SER A 142 -10.98 18.55 -21.30
C SER A 142 -9.68 19.35 -21.35
N GLY A 143 -8.55 18.70 -21.09
CA GLY A 143 -7.25 19.36 -21.06
C GLY A 143 -6.19 18.53 -20.38
N GLY A 144 -5.06 19.16 -20.08
CA GLY A 144 -4.00 18.55 -19.29
C GLY A 144 -3.09 19.61 -18.70
N GLY A 145 -2.44 19.26 -17.61
CA GLY A 145 -1.62 20.16 -16.81
C GLY A 145 -1.18 19.49 -15.52
N ASP A 146 -1.01 20.31 -14.49
CA ASP A 146 -0.65 19.86 -13.13
C ASP A 146 -1.90 19.73 -12.27
N PHE A 147 -1.96 18.67 -11.49
CA PHE A 147 -3.01 18.41 -10.50
C PHE A 147 -2.38 18.37 -9.11
N HIS A 148 -2.99 19.08 -8.19
CA HIS A 148 -2.64 19.11 -6.79
C HIS A 148 -3.89 18.81 -5.96
N ALA A 149 -3.75 17.94 -4.97
CA ALA A 149 -4.78 17.72 -3.97
C ALA A 149 -4.20 17.78 -2.56
N VAL A 150 -4.96 18.37 -1.65
CA VAL A 150 -4.75 18.26 -0.21
C VAL A 150 -6.01 17.67 0.39
N LEU A 151 -5.86 16.49 1.00
CA LEU A 151 -6.96 15.77 1.64
C LEU A 151 -6.70 15.74 3.14
N ASP A 152 -7.61 16.28 3.94
CA ASP A 152 -7.50 16.25 5.40
C ASP A 152 -8.50 15.25 5.98
N GLY A 153 -8.07 14.52 7.02
CA GLY A 153 -8.93 13.58 7.76
C GLY A 153 -9.43 12.44 6.88
N VAL A 154 -8.50 11.71 6.25
CA VAL A 154 -8.82 10.56 5.40
C VAL A 154 -9.04 9.34 6.28
N ILE A 155 -10.16 8.64 6.09
CA ILE A 155 -10.52 7.41 6.77
C ILE A 155 -10.64 6.30 5.72
N CYS A 156 -9.92 5.20 5.96
CA CYS A 156 -9.96 4.01 5.12
C CYS A 156 -10.48 2.84 5.95
N ASP A 157 -11.68 2.36 5.62
CA ASP A 157 -12.23 1.12 6.15
C ASP A 157 -11.90 -0.03 5.19
N LEU A 158 -11.09 -0.97 5.68
CA LEU A 158 -10.61 -2.12 4.93
C LEU A 158 -11.36 -3.38 5.39
N SER A 159 -11.69 -4.25 4.44
CA SER A 159 -12.09 -5.62 4.73
C SER A 159 -11.61 -6.59 3.68
N GLY A 160 -11.17 -7.78 4.06
CA GLY A 160 -10.59 -8.70 3.10
C GLY A 160 -10.52 -10.14 3.58
N LYS A 161 -10.22 -11.05 2.66
CA LYS A 161 -9.99 -12.47 2.95
C LYS A 161 -8.52 -12.80 2.81
N VAL A 162 -8.05 -13.69 3.68
CA VAL A 162 -6.66 -14.15 3.69
C VAL A 162 -6.64 -15.66 3.62
N SER A 163 -5.80 -16.19 2.74
CA SER A 163 -5.48 -17.60 2.65
C SER A 163 -4.07 -17.88 3.17
N THR A 164 -3.77 -19.16 3.34
CA THR A 164 -2.44 -19.62 3.72
C THR A 164 -1.87 -20.52 2.63
N SER A 165 -0.57 -20.41 2.39
CA SER A 165 0.17 -21.30 1.51
C SER A 165 1.40 -21.83 2.22
N GLN A 166 1.84 -23.03 1.87
CA GLN A 166 3.06 -23.64 2.38
C GLN A 166 4.17 -23.55 1.32
N ARG A 167 5.34 -23.06 1.71
CA ARG A 167 6.56 -23.04 0.87
C ARG A 167 7.77 -23.30 1.75
N ASP A 168 8.61 -24.27 1.38
CA ASP A 168 9.84 -24.62 2.11
C ASP A 168 9.60 -24.93 3.60
N GLY A 169 8.50 -25.62 3.91
CA GLY A 169 8.12 -25.95 5.29
C GLY A 169 7.65 -24.76 6.13
N LYS A 170 7.48 -23.58 5.53
CA LYS A 170 6.98 -22.35 6.19
C LYS A 170 5.61 -21.97 5.65
N THR A 171 4.75 -21.48 6.55
CA THR A 171 3.42 -20.97 6.18
C THR A 171 3.48 -19.49 5.88
N TYR A 172 2.93 -19.07 4.74
CA TYR A 172 2.82 -17.66 4.33
C TYR A 172 1.36 -17.27 4.17
N LEU A 173 1.04 -16.03 4.52
CA LEU A 173 -0.29 -15.46 4.30
C LEU A 173 -0.39 -14.87 2.89
N HIS A 174 -1.60 -14.84 2.34
CA HIS A 174 -1.90 -14.15 1.10
C HIS A 174 -3.26 -13.46 1.21
N VAL A 175 -3.33 -12.17 0.88
CA VAL A 175 -4.58 -11.42 0.78
C VAL A 175 -5.24 -11.76 -0.54
N ASP A 176 -6.29 -12.59 -0.50
CA ASP A 176 -7.04 -13.05 -1.68
C ASP A 176 -7.94 -11.94 -2.24
N SER A 177 -8.50 -11.13 -1.35
CA SER A 177 -9.39 -10.02 -1.70
C SER A 177 -9.29 -8.91 -0.67
N LEU A 178 -9.35 -7.67 -1.15
CA LEU A 178 -9.39 -6.46 -0.35
C LEU A 178 -10.50 -5.56 -0.88
N ASN A 179 -11.35 -5.10 0.03
CA ASN A 179 -12.32 -4.05 -0.18
C ASN A 179 -11.89 -2.84 0.64
N LEU A 180 -12.05 -1.66 0.05
CA LEU A 180 -11.72 -0.39 0.66
C LEU A 180 -12.94 0.52 0.55
N HIS A 181 -13.34 1.11 1.66
CA HIS A 181 -14.24 2.25 1.69
C HIS A 181 -13.48 3.48 2.18
N LEU A 182 -13.57 4.56 1.41
CA LEU A 182 -12.82 5.78 1.63
C LEU A 182 -13.78 6.87 2.09
N ASP A 183 -13.45 7.56 3.18
CA ASP A 183 -14.15 8.77 3.60
C ASP A 183 -13.12 9.89 3.79
N ILE A 184 -13.44 11.09 3.31
CA ILE A 184 -12.52 12.24 3.29
C ILE A 184 -13.27 13.44 3.84
N LYS A 185 -12.78 13.96 4.97
CA LYS A 185 -13.40 15.11 5.64
C LYS A 185 -13.31 16.38 4.79
N ASN A 186 -12.12 16.73 4.30
CA ASN A 186 -11.93 17.90 3.44
C ASN A 186 -11.06 17.53 2.24
N ALA A 187 -11.42 18.04 1.06
CA ALA A 187 -10.67 17.87 -0.17
C ALA A 187 -10.48 19.24 -0.85
N ASP A 188 -9.25 19.75 -0.86
CA ASP A 188 -8.85 20.91 -1.65
C ASP A 188 -8.18 20.42 -2.93
N LEU A 189 -8.84 20.64 -4.06
CA LEU A 189 -8.40 20.18 -5.37
C LEU A 189 -8.04 21.39 -6.23
N LYS A 190 -6.90 21.32 -6.91
CA LYS A 190 -6.40 22.42 -7.74
C LYS A 190 -5.73 21.90 -9.00
N ILE A 191 -5.90 22.63 -10.09
CA ILE A 191 -5.17 22.45 -11.33
C ILE A 191 -4.32 23.69 -11.66
N ALA A 192 -3.20 23.47 -12.34
CA ALA A 192 -2.34 24.51 -12.87
C ALA A 192 -1.83 24.15 -14.27
N ASN A 193 -1.28 25.13 -14.98
CA ASN A 193 -0.71 24.95 -16.32
C ASN A 193 -1.66 24.23 -17.31
N ALA A 194 -2.96 24.53 -17.22
CA ALA A 194 -4.02 23.90 -18.00
C ALA A 194 -4.64 24.87 -19.02
N PHE A 195 -5.48 24.32 -19.91
CA PHE A 195 -6.30 25.08 -20.86
C PHE A 195 -5.52 26.06 -21.74
N ARG A 196 -4.28 25.73 -22.12
CA ARG A 196 -3.40 26.61 -22.89
C ARG A 196 -3.29 28.02 -22.26
N ASN A 197 -3.29 28.10 -20.93
CA ASN A 197 -3.22 29.33 -20.13
C ASN A 197 -4.42 30.28 -20.26
N ASN A 198 -5.59 29.78 -20.67
CA ASN A 198 -6.83 30.55 -20.55
C ASN A 198 -7.18 30.76 -19.06
N ARG A 199 -6.94 31.97 -18.56
CA ARG A 199 -7.12 32.33 -17.14
C ARG A 199 -8.57 32.20 -16.67
N VAL A 200 -9.52 32.61 -17.51
CA VAL A 200 -10.95 32.57 -17.15
C VAL A 200 -11.41 31.13 -16.91
N LEU A 201 -11.07 30.22 -17.83
CA LEU A 201 -11.44 28.81 -17.69
C LEU A 201 -10.70 28.12 -16.54
N LEU A 202 -9.42 28.46 -16.34
CA LEU A 202 -8.62 27.94 -15.24
C LEU A 202 -9.17 28.38 -13.88
N GLU A 203 -9.51 29.66 -13.72
CA GLU A 203 -10.09 30.20 -12.49
C GLU A 203 -11.48 29.63 -12.22
N ALA A 204 -12.35 29.56 -13.24
CA ALA A 204 -13.68 28.97 -13.11
C ALA A 204 -13.61 27.48 -12.70
N THR A 205 -12.69 26.72 -13.30
CA THR A 205 -12.49 25.30 -12.96
C THR A 205 -11.93 25.15 -11.54
N ASN A 206 -10.94 25.95 -11.16
CA ASN A 206 -10.37 25.91 -9.80
C ASN A 206 -11.37 26.37 -8.73
N LEU A 207 -12.24 27.33 -9.05
CA LEU A 207 -13.32 27.73 -8.15
C LEU A 207 -14.26 26.56 -7.90
N PHE A 208 -14.70 25.89 -8.97
CA PHE A 208 -15.56 24.71 -8.86
C PHE A 208 -14.90 23.59 -8.07
N LEU A 209 -13.64 23.26 -8.36
CA LEU A 209 -12.89 22.21 -7.65
C LEU A 209 -12.76 22.51 -6.15
N ARG A 210 -12.54 23.77 -5.78
CA ARG A 210 -12.45 24.19 -4.37
C ARG A 210 -13.80 24.13 -3.67
N GLU A 211 -14.87 24.61 -4.31
CA GLU A 211 -16.22 24.65 -3.72
C GLU A 211 -16.89 23.28 -3.70
N ASN A 212 -16.52 22.38 -4.62
CA ASN A 212 -17.19 21.10 -4.85
C ASN A 212 -16.23 19.90 -4.75
N GLY A 213 -15.10 20.04 -4.04
CA GLY A 213 -14.08 18.99 -3.94
C GLY A 213 -14.65 17.65 -3.45
N HIS A 214 -15.56 17.69 -2.48
CA HIS A 214 -16.22 16.49 -1.97
C HIS A 214 -17.06 15.77 -3.04
N LEU A 215 -17.84 16.52 -3.82
CA LEU A 215 -18.65 15.97 -4.92
C LEU A 215 -17.78 15.34 -6.02
N VAL A 216 -16.63 15.95 -6.31
CA VAL A 216 -15.66 15.40 -7.27
C VAL A 216 -15.08 14.08 -6.76
N ILE A 217 -14.69 14.02 -5.48
CA ILE A 217 -14.19 12.79 -4.85
C ILE A 217 -15.25 11.69 -4.83
N GLU A 218 -16.50 12.01 -4.49
CA GLU A 218 -17.63 11.08 -4.47
C GLU A 218 -17.88 10.48 -5.86
N ALA A 219 -17.83 11.29 -6.92
CA ALA A 219 -17.95 10.82 -8.29
C ALA A 219 -16.80 9.87 -8.71
N MET A 220 -15.61 10.02 -8.10
CA MET A 220 -14.42 9.20 -8.38
C MET A 220 -14.33 7.95 -7.49
N GLN A 221 -14.97 7.96 -6.32
CA GLN A 221 -14.84 6.98 -5.24
C GLN A 221 -14.99 5.53 -5.70
N PRO A 222 -16.01 5.13 -6.49
CA PRO A 222 -16.21 3.73 -6.84
C PRO A 222 -15.00 3.10 -7.56
N GLN A 223 -14.43 3.82 -8.53
CA GLN A 223 -13.26 3.34 -9.26
C GLN A 223 -11.97 3.53 -8.47
N LEU A 224 -11.86 4.64 -7.75
CA LEU A 224 -10.71 4.94 -6.90
C LEU A 224 -10.54 3.86 -5.83
N GLN A 225 -11.60 3.51 -5.10
CA GLN A 225 -11.60 2.47 -4.08
C GLN A 225 -11.15 1.12 -4.64
N LYS A 226 -11.66 0.72 -5.82
CA LYS A 226 -11.24 -0.54 -6.47
C LYS A 226 -9.75 -0.52 -6.84
N LYS A 227 -9.26 0.57 -7.42
CA LYS A 227 -7.85 0.72 -7.81
C LYS A 227 -6.92 0.71 -6.59
N LEU A 228 -7.26 1.47 -5.55
CA LEU A 228 -6.50 1.51 -4.30
C LEU A 228 -6.51 0.17 -3.59
N ALA A 229 -7.64 -0.53 -3.54
CA ALA A 229 -7.71 -1.87 -2.93
C ALA A 229 -6.78 -2.87 -3.63
N MET A 230 -6.69 -2.84 -4.96
CA MET A 230 -5.73 -3.69 -5.70
C MET A 230 -4.28 -3.33 -5.39
N GLU A 231 -3.95 -2.04 -5.36
CA GLU A 231 -2.59 -1.59 -5.09
C GLU A 231 -2.16 -1.90 -3.65
N PHE A 232 -3.04 -1.69 -2.67
CA PHE A 232 -2.78 -2.02 -1.27
C PHE A 232 -2.65 -3.53 -1.05
N ALA A 233 -3.49 -4.35 -1.71
CA ALA A 233 -3.34 -5.81 -1.66
C ALA A 233 -2.01 -6.27 -2.27
N LYS A 234 -1.56 -5.64 -3.36
CA LYS A 234 -0.26 -5.93 -3.98
C LYS A 234 0.90 -5.61 -3.04
N LEU A 235 0.90 -4.44 -2.40
CA LEU A 235 1.93 -4.08 -1.41
C LEU A 235 1.92 -5.01 -0.20
N ALA A 236 0.75 -5.31 0.35
CA ALA A 236 0.61 -6.25 1.46
C ALA A 236 1.13 -7.64 1.09
N ASN A 237 0.78 -8.15 -0.09
CA ASN A 237 1.24 -9.45 -0.58
C ASN A 237 2.75 -9.47 -0.88
N GLN A 238 3.35 -8.35 -1.28
CA GLN A 238 4.81 -8.26 -1.45
C GLN A 238 5.52 -8.50 -0.11
N LEU A 239 5.02 -7.93 0.99
CA LEU A 239 5.52 -8.19 2.34
C LEU A 239 5.24 -9.64 2.78
N LEU A 240 3.99 -10.09 2.68
CA LEU A 240 3.56 -11.40 3.19
C LEU A 240 4.17 -12.58 2.42
N LYS A 241 4.62 -12.39 1.17
CA LYS A 241 5.37 -13.39 0.40
C LYS A 241 6.76 -13.67 0.96
N HIS A 242 7.33 -12.73 1.71
CA HIS A 242 8.70 -12.81 2.25
C HIS A 242 8.72 -12.99 3.77
N VAL A 243 7.59 -12.77 4.44
CA VAL A 243 7.45 -12.91 5.90
C VAL A 243 6.55 -14.11 6.22
N PRO A 244 7.12 -15.23 6.68
CA PRO A 244 6.36 -16.36 7.20
C PRO A 244 5.43 -15.96 8.35
N ARG A 245 4.24 -16.55 8.40
CA ARG A 245 3.24 -16.33 9.45
C ARG A 245 3.84 -16.53 10.84
N ASP A 246 4.62 -17.59 11.03
CA ASP A 246 5.17 -17.96 12.33
C ASP A 246 6.30 -17.02 12.79
N TRP A 247 6.75 -16.07 11.96
CA TRP A 247 7.65 -15.00 12.43
C TRP A 247 6.92 -13.93 13.22
N PHE A 248 5.69 -13.57 12.85
CA PHE A 248 4.94 -12.49 13.50
C PHE A 248 3.73 -12.96 14.32
N TYR A 249 3.24 -14.19 14.10
CA TYR A 249 2.13 -14.77 14.84
C TYR A 249 2.57 -16.08 15.49
N VAL A 250 3.24 -15.95 16.63
CA VAL A 250 3.94 -17.04 17.34
C VAL A 250 3.03 -17.76 18.33
N ALA A 251 3.39 -18.99 18.68
CA ALA A 251 2.70 -19.77 19.71
C ALA A 251 2.90 -19.20 21.12
#